data_AF-A0A3N9UX63-F1
#
_entry.id   AF-A0A3N9UX63-F1
#
_cell.length_a   1.000
_cell.length_b   1.000
_cell.length_c   1.000
_cell.angle_alpha   90.00
_cell.angle_beta   90.00
_cell.angle_gamma   90.00
#
_symmetry.space_group_name_H-M   'P 1'
#
loop_
_entity.id
_entity.type
_entity.pdbx_description
1 polymer ?
#
loop_
_entity_poly.entity_id
_entity_poly.type
_entity_poly.pdbx_seq_one_letter_code
_entity_poly.pdbx_strand_id
1 'polypeptide(L)'
;MQDSQVDLSTKDEIVLRDRGYFGAPAKGIDFTIKRRTTEKTLGELDKERNRLISVLRSPGERPHAVIKRVFGAGRVLVTAVQRVGVIMMVTAFAFNLYQLCTLKKAKII
;
A
#
# COMPACT_ATOMS: atom_id res chain seq x y z
N MET A 1 9.33 18.02 4.56
CA MET A 1 9.93 17.13 3.55
C MET A 1 8.82 16.26 3.00
N GLN A 2 8.47 16.40 1.73
CA GLN A 2 7.45 15.57 1.08
C GLN A 2 8.15 14.36 0.45
N ASP A 3 7.67 13.14 0.74
CA ASP A 3 8.20 11.88 0.17
C ASP A 3 8.18 11.83 -1.38
N SER A 4 7.49 12.77 -2.02
CA SER A 4 7.37 12.88 -3.48
C SER A 4 8.68 13.25 -4.20
N GLN A 5 9.76 13.57 -3.47
CA GLN A 5 11.07 13.89 -4.05
C GLN A 5 11.99 12.69 -4.20
N VAL A 6 11.68 11.55 -3.56
CA VAL A 6 12.53 10.34 -3.62
C VAL A 6 11.84 9.30 -4.50
N ASP A 7 12.32 9.19 -5.74
CA ASP A 7 11.88 8.14 -6.65
C ASP A 7 12.90 7.00 -6.71
N LEU A 8 12.51 5.84 -6.19
CA LEU A 8 13.29 4.61 -6.17
C LEU A 8 13.02 3.72 -7.39
N SER A 9 12.09 4.11 -8.28
CA SER A 9 11.75 3.32 -9.46
C SER A 9 12.86 3.34 -10.51
N THR A 10 12.89 2.26 -11.29
CA THR A 10 13.76 2.13 -12.45
C THR A 10 13.05 2.54 -13.74
N LYS A 11 13.84 2.83 -14.78
CA LYS A 11 13.29 3.13 -16.11
C LYS A 11 12.51 1.91 -16.61
N ASP A 12 11.32 2.16 -17.16
CA ASP A 12 10.38 1.15 -17.69
C ASP A 12 9.63 0.30 -16.63
N GLU A 13 9.81 0.55 -15.34
CA GLU A 13 9.04 -0.08 -14.27
C GLU A 13 7.63 0.54 -14.15
N ILE A 14 6.60 -0.29 -13.93
CA ILE A 14 5.24 0.19 -13.68
C ILE A 14 5.14 0.71 -12.24
N VAL A 15 5.01 2.03 -12.07
CA VAL A 15 4.98 2.66 -10.74
C VAL A 15 3.55 2.99 -10.33
N LEU A 16 2.97 2.18 -9.44
CA LEU A 16 1.62 2.38 -8.91
C LEU A 16 1.64 3.31 -7.68
N ARG A 17 1.41 4.62 -7.88
CA ARG A 17 1.55 5.62 -6.79
C ARG A 17 0.22 6.16 -6.28
N ASP A 18 0.26 6.62 -5.02
CA ASP A 18 -0.90 7.25 -4.38
C ASP A 18 -1.20 8.66 -4.89
N ARG A 19 -2.43 9.13 -4.61
CA ARG A 19 -2.87 10.51 -4.89
C ARG A 19 -1.95 11.57 -4.29
N GLY A 20 -1.24 11.26 -3.20
CA GLY A 20 -0.23 12.14 -2.62
C GLY A 20 0.95 12.47 -3.54
N TYR A 21 1.23 11.63 -4.54
CA TYR A 21 2.31 11.82 -5.53
C TYR A 21 1.82 12.52 -6.80
N PHE A 22 0.55 12.94 -6.86
CA PHE A 22 0.00 13.59 -8.04
C PHE A 22 0.77 14.88 -8.35
N GLY A 23 1.35 14.95 -9.56
CA GLY A 23 2.17 16.07 -10.03
C GLY A 23 3.68 15.87 -9.85
N ALA A 24 4.13 14.79 -9.18
CA ALA A 24 5.54 14.43 -9.11
C ALA A 24 5.93 13.54 -10.30
N PRO A 25 7.05 13.83 -11.02
CA PRO A 25 7.51 12.97 -12.10
C PRO A 25 7.88 11.57 -11.56
N ALA A 26 7.66 10.52 -12.36
CA ALA A 26 8.25 9.19 -12.14
C ALA A 26 9.41 8.98 -13.10
N LYS A 27 10.40 8.19 -12.68
CA LYS A 27 11.47 7.64 -13.53
C LYS A 27 10.93 6.51 -14.41
N GLY A 28 10.03 5.69 -13.86
CA GLY A 28 9.33 4.62 -14.57
C GLY A 28 8.03 5.06 -15.26
N ILE A 29 7.22 4.08 -15.66
CA ILE A 29 5.89 4.28 -16.25
C ILE A 29 4.91 4.73 -15.16
N ASP A 30 4.43 5.96 -15.28
CA ASP A 30 3.64 6.61 -14.23
C ASP A 30 2.18 6.12 -14.18
N PHE A 31 1.86 5.37 -13.13
CA PHE A 31 0.49 5.00 -12.74
C PHE A 31 0.12 5.62 -11.39
N THR A 32 0.27 6.94 -11.28
CA THR A 32 -0.23 7.70 -10.14
C THR A 32 -1.74 7.88 -10.20
N ILE A 33 -2.42 7.68 -9.07
CA ILE A 33 -3.86 7.95 -8.95
C ILE A 33 -4.11 9.45 -9.17
N LYS A 34 -5.00 9.78 -10.11
CA LYS A 34 -5.38 11.15 -10.39
C LYS A 34 -6.19 11.74 -9.24
N ARG A 35 -5.82 12.94 -8.81
CA ARG A 35 -6.55 13.69 -7.78
C ARG A 35 -7.52 14.68 -8.44
N ARG A 36 -8.68 14.90 -7.81
CA ARG A 36 -9.59 16.01 -8.16
C ARG A 36 -8.94 17.32 -7.74
N THR A 37 -8.79 18.26 -8.67
CA THR A 37 -8.37 19.63 -8.38
C THR A 37 -9.57 20.56 -8.37
N THR A 38 -9.44 21.74 -7.78
CA THR A 38 -10.51 22.76 -7.75
C THR A 38 -10.98 23.12 -9.16
N GLU A 39 -10.04 23.16 -10.11
CA GLU A 39 -10.28 23.54 -11.51
C GLU A 39 -10.76 22.38 -12.39
N LYS A 40 -10.44 21.12 -12.03
CA LYS A 40 -10.74 19.97 -12.86
C LYS A 40 -11.36 18.83 -12.06
N THR A 41 -12.61 18.55 -12.38
CA THR A 41 -13.32 17.37 -11.90
C THR A 41 -12.78 16.10 -12.57
N LEU A 42 -12.83 14.98 -11.84
CA LEU A 42 -12.46 13.67 -12.38
C LEU A 42 -13.59 13.18 -13.29
N GLY A 43 -13.29 12.97 -14.57
CA GLY A 43 -14.22 12.32 -15.50
C GLY A 43 -14.43 10.85 -15.17
N GLU A 44 -15.44 10.21 -15.77
CA GLU A 44 -15.78 8.80 -15.50
C GLU A 44 -14.61 7.85 -15.81
N LEU A 45 -13.90 8.07 -16.92
CA LEU A 45 -12.72 7.26 -17.28
C LEU A 45 -11.59 7.38 -16.26
N ASP A 46 -11.39 8.57 -15.69
CA ASP A 46 -10.37 8.78 -14.66
C ASP A 46 -10.76 8.11 -13.34
N LYS A 47 -12.06 8.06 -13.01
CA LYS A 47 -12.56 7.33 -11.85
C LYS A 47 -12.33 5.82 -12.01
N GLU A 48 -12.65 5.26 -13.17
CA GLU A 48 -12.47 3.82 -13.40
C GLU A 48 -10.98 3.45 -13.44
N ARG A 49 -10.13 4.27 -14.08
CA ARG A 49 -8.67 4.12 -14.00
C ARG A 49 -8.18 4.12 -12.56
N ASN A 50 -8.60 5.10 -11.75
CA ASN A 50 -8.22 5.18 -10.35
C ASN A 50 -8.70 3.98 -9.54
N ARG A 51 -9.89 3.44 -9.86
CA ARG A 51 -10.43 2.22 -9.25
C ARG A 51 -9.55 1.02 -9.59
N LEU A 52 -9.18 0.83 -10.85
CA LEU A 52 -8.29 -0.25 -11.28
C LEU A 52 -6.92 -0.18 -10.62
N ILE A 53 -6.30 1.01 -10.56
CA ILE A 53 -5.02 1.21 -9.86
C ILE A 53 -5.17 0.86 -8.37
N SER A 54 -6.29 1.25 -7.73
CA SER A 54 -6.55 0.93 -6.33
C SER A 54 -6.70 -0.58 -6.09
N VAL A 55 -7.34 -1.30 -7.02
CA VAL A 55 -7.47 -2.76 -6.97
C VAL A 55 -6.10 -3.43 -7.09
N LEU A 56 -5.25 -2.97 -8.01
CA LEU A 56 -3.88 -3.51 -8.19
C LEU A 56 -2.99 -3.27 -6.96
N ARG A 57 -3.17 -2.14 -6.25
CA ARG A 57 -2.40 -1.81 -5.04
C ARG A 57 -2.88 -2.54 -3.78
N SER A 58 -4.18 -2.84 -3.71
CA SER A 58 -4.82 -3.42 -2.52
C SER A 58 -4.11 -4.66 -1.95
N PRO A 59 -3.63 -5.64 -2.76
CA PRO A 59 -2.87 -6.78 -2.25
C PRO A 59 -1.59 -6.42 -1.50
N GLY A 60 -0.86 -5.40 -1.93
CA GLY A 60 0.39 -4.98 -1.30
C GLY A 60 0.18 -4.19 -0.01
N GLU A 61 -0.91 -3.42 0.08
CA GLU A 61 -1.22 -2.60 1.26
C GLU A 61 -1.99 -3.34 2.35
N ARG A 62 -2.70 -4.40 1.97
CA ARG A 62 -3.52 -5.20 2.88
C ARG A 62 -2.73 -5.76 4.07
N PRO A 63 -1.53 -6.36 3.92
CA PRO A 63 -0.74 -6.84 5.06
C PRO A 63 -0.49 -5.76 6.09
N HIS A 64 -0.05 -4.58 5.64
CA HIS A 64 0.20 -3.45 6.52
C HIS A 64 -1.07 -2.99 7.26
N ALA A 65 -2.20 -2.89 6.55
CA ALA A 65 -3.48 -2.52 7.16
C ALA A 65 -3.97 -3.53 8.21
N VAL A 66 -3.84 -4.84 7.93
CA VAL A 66 -4.26 -5.91 8.84
C VAL A 66 -3.34 -5.96 10.06
N ILE A 67 -2.02 -5.88 9.88
CA ILE A 67 -1.04 -5.81 10.97
C ILE A 67 -1.34 -4.63 11.90
N LYS A 68 -1.61 -3.45 11.32
CA LYS A 68 -1.91 -2.25 12.10
C LYS A 68 -3.23 -2.34 12.87
N ARG A 69 -4.30 -2.83 12.23
CA ARG A 69 -5.67 -2.78 12.79
C ARG A 69 -6.06 -4.02 13.58
N VAL A 70 -5.74 -5.21 13.08
CA VAL A 70 -6.16 -6.49 13.68
C VAL A 70 -5.19 -6.92 14.76
N PHE A 71 -3.89 -6.83 14.50
CA PHE A 71 -2.86 -7.22 15.45
C PHE A 71 -2.45 -6.08 16.40
N GLY A 72 -2.92 -4.85 16.17
CA GLY A 72 -2.57 -3.68 16.98
C GLY A 72 -1.09 -3.29 16.93
N ALA A 73 -0.30 -3.90 16.05
CA ALA A 73 1.14 -3.73 15.97
C ALA A 73 1.57 -2.43 15.25
N GLY A 74 0.65 -1.49 15.06
CA GLY A 74 0.95 -0.16 14.52
C GLY A 74 1.80 0.70 15.45
N ARG A 75 1.78 0.40 16.75
CA ARG A 75 2.66 1.02 17.76
C ARG A 75 2.99 -0.02 18.81
N VAL A 76 4.27 -0.33 18.95
CA VAL A 76 4.78 -1.25 19.98
C VAL A 76 5.37 -0.43 21.11
N LEU A 77 5.02 -0.72 22.36
CA LEU A 77 5.51 0.02 23.56
C LEU A 77 6.93 -0.39 23.99
N VAL A 78 7.66 -1.09 23.13
CA VAL A 78 9.01 -1.56 23.41
C VAL A 78 10.01 -0.59 22.80
N THR A 79 10.96 -0.12 23.62
CA THR A 79 11.94 0.90 23.22
C THR A 79 13.18 0.33 22.54
N ALA A 80 13.44 -0.98 22.70
CA ALA A 80 14.58 -1.65 22.07
C ALA A 80 14.27 -2.08 20.64
N VAL A 81 15.01 -1.55 19.66
CA VAL A 81 14.84 -1.85 18.23
C VAL A 81 14.89 -3.36 17.94
N GLN A 82 15.81 -4.09 18.58
CA GLN A 82 15.92 -5.55 18.42
C GLN A 82 14.63 -6.28 18.84
N ARG A 83 14.01 -5.86 19.96
CA ARG A 83 12.77 -6.46 20.45
C ARG A 83 11.58 -6.09 19.56
N VAL A 84 11.56 -4.88 19.00
CA VAL A 84 10.56 -4.48 18.00
C VAL A 84 10.70 -5.37 16.76
N GLY A 85 11.92 -5.62 16.28
CA GLY A 85 12.17 -6.52 15.15
C GLY A 85 11.59 -7.92 15.37
N VAL A 86 11.81 -8.51 16.55
CA VAL A 86 11.25 -9.83 16.90
C VAL A 86 9.72 -9.80 16.94
N ILE A 87 9.12 -8.77 17.55
CA ILE A 87 7.65 -8.61 17.60
C ILE A 87 7.07 -8.48 16.19
N MET A 88 7.70 -7.70 15.33
CA MET A 88 7.27 -7.54 13.94
C MET A 88 7.40 -8.84 13.15
N MET A 89 8.47 -9.60 13.36
CA MET A 89 8.66 -10.91 12.72
C MET A 89 7.58 -11.92 13.14
N VAL A 90 7.30 -12.02 14.44
CA VAL A 90 6.21 -12.85 14.97
C VAL A 90 4.85 -12.40 14.40
N THR A 91 4.63 -11.09 14.30
CA THR A 91 3.39 -10.53 13.74
C THR A 91 3.23 -10.86 12.26
N ALA A 92 4.31 -10.85 11.48
CA ALA A 92 4.30 -11.26 10.08
C ALA A 92 3.94 -12.75 9.91
N PHE A 93 4.49 -13.64 10.74
CA PHE A 93 4.10 -15.04 10.75
C PHE A 93 2.62 -15.25 11.12
N ALA A 94 2.15 -14.52 12.14
CA ALA A 94 0.75 -14.56 12.54
C ALA A 94 -0.18 -14.05 11.43
N PHE A 95 0.23 -13.02 10.68
CA PHE A 95 -0.49 -12.55 9.50
C PHE A 95 -0.59 -13.63 8.42
N ASN A 96 0.51 -14.33 8.11
CA ASN A 96 0.50 -15.41 7.12
C ASN A 96 -0.48 -16.53 7.51
N LEU A 97 -0.52 -16.91 8.79
CA LEU A 97 -1.46 -17.91 9.30
C LEU A 97 -2.91 -17.40 9.23
N TYR A 98 -3.15 -16.14 9.60
CA TYR A 98 -4.47 -15.51 9.49
C TYR A 98 -4.97 -15.46 8.04
N GLN A 99 -4.07 -15.15 7.11
CA GLN A 99 -4.36 -15.13 5.68
C GLN A 99 -4.70 -16.54 5.17
N LEU A 100 -3.95 -17.58 5.57
CA LEU A 100 -4.26 -18.97 5.22
C LEU A 100 -5.65 -19.40 5.72
N CYS A 101 -5.98 -19.09 6.98
CA CYS A 101 -7.31 -19.34 7.54
C CYS A 101 -8.42 -18.60 6.78
N THR A 102 -8.15 -17.37 6.34
CA THR A 102 -9.09 -16.56 5.55
C THR A 102 -9.32 -17.17 4.18
N LEU A 103 -8.26 -17.64 3.51
CA LEU A 103 -8.34 -18.30 2.20
C LEU A 103 -9.10 -19.64 2.28
N LYS A 104 -8.85 -20.42 3.33
CA LYS A 104 -9.59 -21.67 3.60
C LYS A 104 -11.08 -21.42 3.81
N LYS A 105 -11.44 -20.38 4.58
CA LYS A 105 -12.85 -19.98 4.78
C LYS A 105 -13.51 -19.51 3.48
N ALA A 106 -12.74 -18.87 2.60
CA ALA A 106 -13.20 -18.43 1.29
C ALA A 106 -13.28 -19.57 0.26
N LYS A 107 -12.91 -20.81 0.61
CA LYS A 107 -12.85 -21.99 -0.28
C LYS A 107 -12.00 -21.77 -1.54
N ILE A 108 -10.98 -20.91 -1.44
CA ILE A 108 -10.02 -20.67 -2.51
C ILE A 108 -8.93 -21.76 -2.51
N ILE A 109 -8.64 -22.31 -1.33
CA ILE A 109 -7.69 -23.39 -1.04
C ILE A 109 -8.34 -24.34 -0.03
#